data_AF-A0AAW1QZY7-F1
#
_entry.id   AF-A0AAW1QZY7-F1
#
_cell.length_a   1.000
_cell.length_b   1.000
_cell.length_c   1.000
_cell.angle_alpha   90.00
_cell.angle_beta   90.00
_cell.angle_gamma   90.00
#
_symmetry.space_group_name_H-M   'P 1'
#
loop_
_entity.id
_entity.type
_entity.pdbx_description
1 polymer ?
#
loop_
_entity_poly.entity_id
_entity_poly.type
_entity_poly.pdbx_seq_one_letter_code
_entity_poly.pdbx_strand_id
1 'polypeptide(L)'
;MELFKNFQSEDLKHQQIRATPECPRRVSVFDAIKVFTGNVNPRDAWYEMCRNYPEVEDHSDNFKFPGKGQRDTPVVGARGLVTIMNLLQGERAARFRAAEADVLVRYLGGDLSLVREVQGIRQAQEQLPEDHPARMFGEHVEAEGRLENMLETGQKLVALNPDLKETVALLGAVDVEKYGVYLELRCKEIGIKREEVGIMREGVGIKREDVELDERQLGVKEKRFQLVQREDEHGVRMEKERVDITDRNAKRRRYDARTDEGITITAILAKMGESARDARAFIRQAEDVGVRLRAYQEFSDDLIPGTRSPRQYRQGAAGAIAAAIAKWVAAVRPEPEDGIKKYFQPAPAPAPVPAAGGGDEDLYA
;
A
#
# COMPACT_ATOMS: atom_id res chain seq x y z
N MET A 1 13.86 -0.13 16.66
CA MET A 1 14.92 -1.07 17.12
C MET A 1 14.51 -2.15 18.12
N GLU A 2 14.19 -1.86 19.40
CA GLU A 2 13.86 -2.94 20.36
C GLU A 2 12.69 -3.80 19.91
N LEU A 3 11.66 -3.22 19.29
CA LEU A 3 10.51 -4.00 18.84
C LEU A 3 10.86 -4.99 17.73
N PHE A 4 11.68 -4.60 16.75
CA PHE A 4 12.18 -5.49 15.68
C PHE A 4 13.22 -6.49 16.21
N LYS A 5 14.06 -6.09 17.17
CA LYS A 5 14.97 -7.01 17.86
C LYS A 5 14.22 -8.03 18.69
N ASN A 6 13.19 -7.62 19.44
CA ASN A 6 12.32 -8.49 20.23
C ASN A 6 11.49 -9.41 19.32
N PHE A 7 11.07 -8.90 18.17
CA PHE A 7 10.47 -9.69 17.11
C PHE A 7 11.43 -10.76 16.59
N GLN A 8 12.70 -10.42 16.35
CA GLN A 8 13.74 -11.35 15.88
C GLN A 8 14.28 -12.30 16.96
N SER A 9 14.26 -11.95 18.25
CA SER A 9 15.13 -12.62 19.23
C SER A 9 14.46 -13.67 20.12
N GLU A 10 13.17 -13.56 20.42
CA GLU A 10 12.51 -14.45 21.42
C GLU A 10 11.23 -15.07 20.85
N ASP A 11 10.29 -14.26 20.35
CA ASP A 11 8.99 -14.77 19.88
C ASP A 11 9.11 -15.64 18.61
N LEU A 12 9.96 -15.25 17.66
CA LEU A 12 10.23 -16.04 16.44
C LEU A 12 11.15 -17.23 16.65
N LYS A 13 12.01 -17.19 17.69
CA LYS A 13 12.94 -18.30 17.95
C LYS A 13 12.24 -19.50 18.59
N HIS A 14 11.23 -19.25 19.41
CA HIS A 14 10.48 -20.31 20.09
C HIS A 14 9.28 -20.83 19.30
N GLN A 15 8.77 -20.04 18.34
CA GLN A 15 7.68 -20.45 17.47
C GLN A 15 8.18 -20.54 16.03
N GLN A 16 8.43 -21.77 15.60
CA GLN A 16 9.01 -22.10 14.30
C GLN A 16 8.03 -21.73 13.17
N ILE A 17 8.12 -20.50 12.65
CA ILE A 17 7.43 -20.11 11.41
C ILE A 17 8.07 -20.90 10.27
N ARG A 18 7.28 -21.78 9.64
CA ARG A 18 7.76 -22.55 8.49
C ARG A 18 7.90 -21.64 7.28
N ALA A 19 8.99 -21.83 6.54
CA ALA A 19 9.28 -21.13 5.30
C ALA A 19 9.45 -22.13 4.14
N THR A 20 9.11 -21.71 2.93
CA THR A 20 9.33 -22.46 1.70
C THR A 20 10.84 -22.49 1.36
N PRO A 21 11.30 -23.43 0.52
CA PRO A 21 12.70 -23.53 0.10
C PRO A 21 13.06 -22.58 -1.06
N GLU A 22 12.10 -21.82 -1.60
CA GLU A 22 12.32 -20.92 -2.73
C GLU A 22 13.00 -19.60 -2.31
N CYS A 23 13.50 -18.83 -3.28
CA CYS A 23 14.15 -17.53 -3.05
C CYS A 23 13.51 -16.49 -3.98
N PRO A 24 12.83 -15.45 -3.46
CA PRO A 24 12.66 -15.13 -2.04
C PRO A 24 11.74 -16.12 -1.32
N ARG A 25 12.04 -16.42 -0.06
CA ARG A 25 11.23 -17.36 0.73
C ARG A 25 9.83 -16.82 1.01
N ARG A 26 8.85 -17.70 0.98
CA ARG A 26 7.48 -17.46 1.48
C ARG A 26 7.30 -18.13 2.83
N VAL A 27 6.50 -17.54 3.72
CA VAL A 27 6.22 -18.10 5.06
C VAL A 27 4.78 -18.57 5.21
N SER A 28 4.58 -19.59 6.05
CA SER A 28 3.25 -20.08 6.44
C SER A 28 2.43 -18.99 7.10
N VAL A 29 1.31 -18.63 6.48
CA VAL A 29 0.38 -17.63 7.02
C VAL A 29 -0.23 -18.11 8.34
N PHE A 30 -0.56 -19.40 8.46
CA PHE A 30 -1.12 -19.92 9.71
C PHE A 30 -0.13 -19.81 10.88
N ASP A 31 1.15 -20.02 10.62
CA ASP A 31 2.18 -19.92 11.66
C ASP A 31 2.37 -18.44 12.05
N ALA A 32 2.40 -17.54 11.06
CA ALA A 32 2.46 -16.09 11.28
C ALA A 32 1.27 -15.57 12.10
N ILE A 33 0.03 -15.93 11.75
CA ILE A 33 -1.16 -15.54 12.50
C ILE A 33 -1.05 -16.02 13.95
N LYS A 34 -0.67 -17.28 14.16
CA LYS A 34 -0.52 -17.85 15.50
C LYS A 34 0.49 -17.08 16.34
N VAL A 35 1.63 -16.72 15.76
CA VAL A 35 2.69 -15.93 16.43
C VAL A 35 2.20 -14.52 16.76
N PHE A 36 1.55 -13.83 15.82
CA PHE A 36 1.17 -12.42 15.97
C PHE A 36 -0.10 -12.18 16.75
N THR A 37 -0.98 -13.17 16.88
CA THR A 37 -2.25 -12.98 17.57
C THR A 37 -2.38 -13.83 18.83
N GLY A 38 -1.55 -14.87 18.97
CA GLY A 38 -1.77 -15.91 19.98
C GLY A 38 -3.06 -16.71 19.74
N ASN A 39 -3.69 -16.55 18.56
CA ASN A 39 -4.97 -17.19 18.26
C ASN A 39 -4.81 -18.72 18.22
N VAL A 40 -5.69 -19.41 18.93
CA VAL A 40 -5.74 -20.87 19.01
C VAL A 40 -6.13 -21.47 17.65
N ASN A 41 -6.97 -20.78 16.87
CA ASN A 41 -7.40 -21.22 15.54
C ASN A 41 -6.99 -20.22 14.44
N PRO A 42 -5.75 -20.29 13.94
CA PRO A 42 -5.26 -19.39 12.89
C PRO A 42 -5.97 -19.59 11.54
N ARG A 43 -6.63 -20.72 11.30
CA ARG A 43 -7.38 -20.97 10.06
C ARG A 43 -8.65 -20.12 9.99
N ASP A 44 -9.41 -20.07 11.08
CA ASP A 44 -10.63 -19.26 11.14
C ASP A 44 -10.29 -17.78 10.96
N ALA A 45 -9.23 -17.31 11.61
CA ALA A 45 -8.73 -15.94 11.46
C ALA A 45 -8.29 -15.63 10.03
N TRP A 46 -7.62 -16.58 9.34
CA TRP A 46 -7.28 -16.42 7.92
C TRP A 46 -8.52 -16.29 7.05
N TYR A 47 -9.49 -17.19 7.19
CA TYR A 47 -10.71 -17.15 6.37
C TYR A 47 -11.60 -15.95 6.66
N GLU A 48 -11.67 -15.51 7.91
CA GLU A 48 -12.36 -14.27 8.28
C GLU A 48 -11.66 -13.05 7.66
N MET A 49 -10.33 -13.02 7.68
CA MET A 49 -9.55 -11.95 7.04
C MET A 49 -9.76 -11.94 5.53
N CYS A 50 -9.67 -13.07 4.82
CA CYS A 50 -9.95 -13.14 3.38
C CYS A 50 -11.39 -12.75 3.03
N ARG A 51 -12.36 -13.09 3.88
CA ARG A 51 -13.75 -12.68 3.69
C ARG A 51 -13.93 -11.16 3.76
N ASN A 52 -13.21 -10.51 4.66
CA ASN A 52 -13.29 -9.07 4.87
C ASN A 52 -12.37 -8.27 3.93
N TYR A 53 -11.28 -8.88 3.48
CA TYR A 53 -10.20 -8.28 2.68
C TYR A 53 -9.76 -9.28 1.58
N PRO A 54 -10.53 -9.42 0.49
CA PRO A 54 -10.24 -10.39 -0.57
C PRO A 54 -8.89 -10.17 -1.25
N GLU A 55 -8.38 -8.93 -1.29
CA GLU A 55 -7.07 -8.59 -1.85
C GLU A 55 -5.88 -9.27 -1.15
N VAL A 56 -6.09 -9.78 0.07
CA VAL A 56 -5.06 -10.54 0.81
C VAL A 56 -4.83 -11.91 0.18
N GLU A 57 -5.87 -12.50 -0.42
CA GLU A 57 -5.78 -13.79 -1.08
C GLU A 57 -4.88 -13.71 -2.33
N ASP A 58 -4.93 -12.59 -3.06
CA ASP A 58 -4.08 -12.30 -4.23
C ASP A 58 -2.58 -12.27 -3.91
N HIS A 59 -2.22 -12.09 -2.64
CA HIS A 59 -0.84 -12.09 -2.17
C HIS A 59 -0.38 -13.45 -1.63
N SER A 60 -1.23 -14.47 -1.69
CA SER A 60 -0.99 -15.78 -1.09
C SER A 60 -1.01 -16.90 -2.13
N ASP A 61 -0.11 -17.86 -1.96
CA ASP A 61 -0.11 -19.11 -2.70
C ASP A 61 -0.34 -20.28 -1.76
N ASN A 62 -0.77 -21.42 -2.27
CA ASN A 62 -0.87 -22.63 -1.47
C ASN A 62 0.41 -23.47 -1.62
N PHE A 63 1.05 -23.77 -0.49
CA PHE A 63 2.22 -24.63 -0.44
C PHE A 63 2.03 -25.79 0.53
N LYS A 64 2.47 -26.97 0.12
CA LYS A 64 2.42 -28.17 0.94
C LYS A 64 3.79 -28.43 1.56
N PHE A 65 3.93 -28.06 2.84
CA PHE A 65 5.14 -28.36 3.59
C PHE A 65 5.41 -29.88 3.68
N PRO A 66 6.68 -30.31 3.68
CA PRO A 66 7.02 -31.72 3.81
C PRO A 66 6.55 -32.27 5.16
N GLY A 67 6.06 -33.52 5.17
CA GLY A 67 5.60 -34.21 6.37
C GLY A 67 4.31 -34.99 6.16
N LYS A 68 4.18 -36.15 6.82
CA LYS A 68 3.00 -37.00 6.71
C LYS A 68 1.77 -36.27 7.28
N GLY A 69 0.73 -36.13 6.46
CA GLY A 69 -0.53 -35.48 6.85
C GLY A 69 -0.53 -33.95 6.75
N GLN A 70 0.51 -33.32 6.21
CA GLN A 70 0.49 -31.88 5.93
C GLN A 70 -0.57 -31.57 4.87
N ARG A 71 -1.31 -30.49 5.11
CA ARG A 71 -2.30 -29.94 4.19
C ARG A 71 -1.68 -28.77 3.45
N ASP A 72 -2.27 -28.43 2.30
CA ASP A 72 -1.96 -27.17 1.63
C ASP A 72 -2.17 -26.02 2.62
N THR A 73 -1.16 -25.18 2.70
CA THR A 73 -1.05 -24.08 3.65
C THR A 73 -0.82 -22.80 2.86
N PRO A 74 -1.60 -21.74 3.10
CA PRO A 74 -1.35 -20.45 2.46
C PRO A 74 0.02 -19.93 2.91
N VAL A 75 0.82 -19.53 1.95
CA VAL A 75 2.14 -18.95 2.13
C VAL A 75 2.20 -17.58 1.46
N VAL A 76 2.99 -16.68 2.04
CA VAL A 76 3.14 -15.30 1.57
C VAL A 76 4.59 -14.86 1.56
N GLY A 77 4.95 -14.00 0.63
CA GLY A 77 6.23 -13.29 0.63
C GLY A 77 6.28 -12.20 1.72
N ALA A 78 7.40 -11.46 1.78
CA ALA A 78 7.61 -10.42 2.79
C ALA A 78 6.53 -9.33 2.77
N ARG A 79 6.15 -8.86 1.58
CA ARG A 79 5.08 -7.87 1.39
C ARG A 79 3.73 -8.39 1.88
N GLY A 80 3.33 -9.59 1.48
CA GLY A 80 2.08 -10.21 1.91
C GLY A 80 2.02 -10.42 3.42
N LEU A 81 3.14 -10.78 4.04
CA LEU A 81 3.24 -10.90 5.50
C LEU A 81 2.97 -9.57 6.21
N VAL A 82 3.57 -8.46 5.75
CA VAL A 82 3.34 -7.13 6.32
C VAL A 82 1.88 -6.68 6.14
N THR A 83 1.28 -6.96 4.98
CA THR A 83 -0.15 -6.69 4.74
C THR A 83 -1.03 -7.44 5.74
N ILE A 84 -0.78 -8.74 5.92
CA ILE A 84 -1.52 -9.58 6.88
C ILE A 84 -1.34 -9.03 8.30
N MET A 85 -0.11 -8.73 8.72
CA MET A 85 0.17 -8.20 10.05
C MET A 85 -0.58 -6.90 10.36
N ASN A 86 -0.74 -6.04 9.36
CA ASN A 86 -1.50 -4.80 9.48
C ASN A 86 -3.01 -5.04 9.67
N LEU A 87 -3.56 -6.09 9.07
CA LEU A 87 -4.98 -6.42 9.15
C LEU A 87 -5.36 -7.26 10.38
N LEU A 88 -4.40 -7.96 10.99
CA LEU A 88 -4.66 -8.81 12.15
C LEU A 88 -5.10 -8.02 13.37
N GLN A 89 -6.08 -8.56 14.10
CA GLN A 89 -6.52 -8.02 15.39
C GLN A 89 -5.64 -8.55 16.54
N GLY A 90 -5.72 -7.90 17.70
CA GLY A 90 -5.02 -8.32 18.93
C GLY A 90 -3.88 -7.38 19.36
N GLU A 91 -3.40 -7.57 20.58
CA GLU A 91 -2.44 -6.67 21.24
C GLU A 91 -1.08 -6.65 20.53
N ARG A 92 -0.54 -7.82 20.17
CA ARG A 92 0.74 -7.95 19.46
C ARG A 92 0.70 -7.27 18.09
N ALA A 93 -0.35 -7.48 17.31
CA ALA A 93 -0.57 -6.78 16.04
C ALA A 93 -0.74 -5.26 16.23
N ALA A 94 -1.43 -4.82 17.29
CA ALA A 94 -1.54 -3.39 17.62
C ALA A 94 -0.18 -2.75 17.95
N ARG A 95 0.67 -3.45 18.71
CA ARG A 95 2.06 -2.99 18.99
C ARG A 95 2.90 -2.91 17.72
N PHE A 96 2.74 -3.86 16.79
CA PHE A 96 3.40 -3.81 15.49
C PHE A 96 2.98 -2.56 14.70
N ARG A 97 1.67 -2.32 14.57
CA ARG A 97 1.15 -1.11 13.88
C ARG A 97 1.62 0.20 14.51
N ALA A 98 1.71 0.26 15.84
CA ALA A 98 2.24 1.43 16.53
C ALA A 98 3.72 1.68 16.15
N ALA A 99 4.54 0.62 16.14
CA ALA A 99 5.94 0.72 15.74
C ALA A 99 6.11 1.10 14.26
N GLU A 100 5.25 0.58 13.38
CA GLU A 100 5.23 0.96 11.97
C GLU A 100 4.86 2.43 11.78
N ALA A 101 3.87 2.93 12.52
CA ALA A 101 3.50 4.34 12.51
C ALA A 101 4.66 5.25 12.94
N ASP A 102 5.42 4.86 13.97
CA ASP A 102 6.61 5.61 14.41
C ASP A 102 7.68 5.70 13.31
N VAL A 103 7.93 4.60 12.60
CA VAL A 103 8.86 4.57 11.46
C VAL A 103 8.35 5.47 10.33
N LEU A 104 7.06 5.40 10.00
CA LEU A 104 6.45 6.21 8.95
C LEU A 104 6.51 7.71 9.28
N VAL A 105 6.25 8.11 10.52
CA VAL A 105 6.36 9.51 10.96
C VAL A 105 7.80 10.02 10.82
N ARG A 106 8.79 9.22 11.23
CA ARG A 106 10.22 9.57 11.08
C ARG A 106 10.63 9.68 9.61
N TYR A 107 10.17 8.75 8.77
CA TYR A 107 10.41 8.78 7.34
C TYR A 107 9.85 10.05 6.69
N LEU A 108 8.58 10.37 6.95
CA LEU A 108 7.92 11.58 6.42
C LEU A 108 8.51 12.87 7.00
N GLY A 109 9.05 12.82 8.22
CA GLY A 109 9.77 13.93 8.86
C GLY A 109 11.20 14.14 8.37
N GLY A 110 11.71 13.28 7.48
CA GLY A 110 13.08 13.39 6.97
C GLY A 110 14.16 13.08 8.02
N ASP A 111 13.86 12.23 8.99
CA ASP A 111 14.81 11.84 10.03
C ASP A 111 15.97 11.01 9.45
N LEU A 112 17.13 11.66 9.28
CA LEU A 112 18.35 11.02 8.75
C LEU A 112 18.91 9.90 9.63
N SER A 113 18.51 9.82 10.90
CA SER A 113 18.90 8.68 11.75
C SER A 113 18.32 7.36 11.25
N LEU A 114 17.22 7.39 10.50
CA LEU A 114 16.61 6.22 9.88
C LEU A 114 17.55 5.55 8.88
N VAL A 115 18.41 6.30 8.18
CA VAL A 115 19.41 5.73 7.26
C VAL A 115 20.38 4.83 8.00
N ARG A 116 20.87 5.26 9.17
CA ARG A 116 21.79 4.45 10.00
C ARG A 116 21.08 3.22 10.55
N GLU A 117 19.80 3.34 10.92
CA GLU A 117 18.99 2.22 11.38
C GLU A 117 18.80 1.17 10.26
N VAL A 118 18.46 1.61 9.05
CA VAL A 118 18.34 0.73 7.87
C VAL A 118 19.65 0.02 7.56
N GLN A 119 20.80 0.72 7.63
CA GLN A 119 22.12 0.11 7.46
C GLN A 119 22.39 -0.95 8.54
N GLY A 120 22.05 -0.68 9.80
CA GLY A 120 22.18 -1.65 10.89
C GLY A 120 21.28 -2.88 10.70
N ILE A 121 20.04 -2.68 10.23
CA ILE A 121 19.11 -3.77 9.89
C ILE A 121 19.66 -4.61 8.75
N ARG A 122 20.24 -3.97 7.72
CA ARG A 122 20.87 -4.67 6.59
C ARG A 122 22.01 -5.57 7.05
N GLN A 123 22.93 -5.04 7.86
CA GLN A 123 24.03 -5.83 8.42
C GLN A 123 23.53 -6.98 9.31
N ALA A 124 22.50 -6.74 10.12
CA ALA A 124 21.89 -7.78 10.93
C ALA A 124 21.27 -8.90 10.07
N GLN A 125 20.60 -8.54 8.97
CA GLN A 125 20.02 -9.48 8.00
C GLN A 125 21.10 -10.32 7.31
N GLU A 126 22.26 -9.74 6.99
CA GLU A 126 23.39 -10.46 6.40
C GLU A 126 24.05 -11.44 7.38
N GLN A 127 23.94 -11.19 8.68
CA GLN A 127 24.45 -12.08 9.73
C GLN A 127 23.48 -13.19 10.11
N LEU A 128 22.21 -13.13 9.66
CA LEU A 128 21.26 -14.20 9.92
C LEU A 128 21.65 -15.47 9.15
N PRO A 129 21.48 -16.66 9.75
CA PRO A 129 21.59 -17.92 9.01
C PRO A 129 20.68 -17.94 7.79
N GLU A 130 21.12 -18.62 6.72
CA GLU A 130 20.38 -18.70 5.46
C GLU A 130 18.99 -19.34 5.61
N ASP A 131 18.83 -20.24 6.59
CA ASP A 131 17.58 -20.92 6.92
C ASP A 131 16.70 -20.14 7.91
N HIS A 132 17.13 -18.97 8.38
CA HIS A 132 16.37 -18.19 9.35
C HIS A 132 15.14 -17.54 8.70
N PRO A 133 13.91 -17.70 9.25
CA PRO A 133 12.69 -17.20 8.61
C PRO A 133 12.69 -15.68 8.41
N ALA A 134 13.29 -14.91 9.34
CA ALA A 134 13.39 -13.45 9.19
C ALA A 134 14.30 -13.00 8.04
N ARG A 135 15.08 -13.91 7.42
CA ARG A 135 15.91 -13.63 6.25
C ARG A 135 15.08 -13.29 5.02
N MET A 136 13.81 -13.72 4.99
CA MET A 136 12.86 -13.44 3.91
C MET A 136 12.76 -11.94 3.57
N PHE A 137 12.90 -11.04 4.56
CA PHE A 137 12.83 -9.59 4.33
C PHE A 137 14.05 -9.09 3.57
N GLY A 138 15.24 -9.54 3.96
CA GLY A 138 16.46 -9.16 3.26
C GLY A 138 16.56 -9.82 1.88
N GLU A 139 16.12 -11.07 1.74
CA GLU A 139 16.01 -11.75 0.43
C GLU A 139 15.06 -11.01 -0.52
N HIS A 140 13.93 -10.51 -0.02
CA HIS A 140 12.97 -9.75 -0.80
C HIS A 140 13.60 -8.45 -1.33
N VAL A 141 14.26 -7.67 -0.47
CA VAL A 141 14.97 -6.44 -0.86
C VAL A 141 16.09 -6.73 -1.87
N GLU A 142 16.84 -7.82 -1.68
CA GLU A 142 17.89 -8.24 -2.62
C GLU A 142 17.33 -8.67 -3.97
N ALA A 143 16.19 -9.36 -3.98
CA ALA A 143 15.50 -9.73 -5.21
C ALA A 143 15.03 -8.49 -5.99
N GLU A 144 14.45 -7.50 -5.30
CA GLU A 144 14.05 -6.23 -5.91
C GLU A 144 15.26 -5.44 -6.45
N GLY A 145 16.34 -5.32 -5.67
CA GLY A 145 17.56 -4.64 -6.13
C GLY A 145 18.22 -5.33 -7.33
N ARG A 146 18.17 -6.66 -7.41
CA ARG A 146 18.63 -7.41 -8.60
C ARG A 146 17.80 -7.06 -9.83
N LEU A 147 16.50 -6.89 -9.68
CA LEU A 147 15.62 -6.51 -10.78
C LEU A 147 15.94 -5.10 -11.31
N GLU A 148 16.12 -4.13 -10.42
CA GLU A 148 16.48 -2.78 -10.80
C GLU A 148 17.81 -2.77 -11.58
N ASN A 149 18.81 -3.50 -11.07
CA ASN A 149 20.11 -3.67 -11.75
C ASN A 149 19.97 -4.37 -13.11
N MET A 150 19.11 -5.39 -13.22
CA MET A 150 18.84 -6.07 -14.48
C MET A 150 18.14 -5.15 -15.48
N LEU A 151 17.20 -4.32 -15.03
CA LEU A 151 16.49 -3.37 -15.88
C LEU A 151 17.45 -2.27 -16.37
N GLU A 152 18.28 -1.73 -15.48
CA GLU A 152 19.32 -0.77 -15.85
C GLU A 152 20.31 -1.37 -16.85
N THR A 153 20.74 -2.62 -16.63
CA THR A 153 21.61 -3.34 -17.55
C THR A 153 20.92 -3.58 -18.89
N GLY A 154 19.64 -3.97 -18.88
CA GLY A 154 18.82 -4.15 -20.08
C GLY A 154 18.70 -2.86 -20.88
N GLN A 155 18.47 -1.73 -20.21
CA GLN A 155 18.42 -0.42 -20.85
C GLN A 155 19.76 -0.02 -21.48
N LYS A 156 20.89 -0.31 -20.81
CA LYS A 156 22.23 -0.12 -21.37
C LYS A 156 22.45 -0.99 -22.61
N LEU A 157 22.01 -2.25 -22.57
CA LEU A 157 22.08 -3.15 -23.73
C LEU A 157 21.23 -2.67 -24.91
N VAL A 158 20.03 -2.13 -24.66
CA VAL A 158 19.19 -1.53 -25.72
C VAL A 158 19.84 -0.29 -26.33
N ALA A 159 20.55 0.50 -25.53
CA ALA A 159 21.30 1.64 -26.05
C ALA A 159 22.45 1.21 -26.98
N LEU A 160 23.08 0.06 -26.70
CA LEU A 160 24.13 -0.53 -27.54
C LEU A 160 23.57 -1.27 -28.76
N ASN A 161 22.39 -1.89 -28.62
CA ASN A 161 21.71 -2.62 -29.68
C ASN A 161 20.19 -2.37 -29.62
N PRO A 162 19.67 -1.46 -30.46
CA PRO A 162 18.25 -1.11 -30.50
C PRO A 162 17.30 -2.28 -30.78
N ASP A 163 17.78 -3.36 -31.41
CA ASP A 163 16.96 -4.54 -31.73
C ASP A 163 16.55 -5.32 -30.46
N LEU A 164 17.23 -5.09 -29.33
CA LEU A 164 16.87 -5.69 -28.03
C LEU A 164 15.68 -5.00 -27.35
N LYS A 165 15.16 -3.90 -27.91
CA LYS A 165 14.11 -3.08 -27.28
C LYS A 165 12.85 -3.87 -26.93
N GLU A 166 12.43 -4.80 -27.79
CA GLU A 166 11.26 -5.64 -27.55
C GLU A 166 11.50 -6.66 -26.44
N THR A 167 12.73 -7.17 -26.33
CA THR A 167 13.11 -8.13 -25.28
C THR A 167 13.13 -7.47 -23.89
N VAL A 168 13.63 -6.22 -23.81
CA VAL A 168 13.63 -5.45 -22.55
C VAL A 168 12.23 -4.93 -22.20
N ALA A 169 11.39 -4.61 -23.20
CA ALA A 169 10.00 -4.24 -22.95
C ALA A 169 9.20 -5.40 -22.31
N LEU A 170 9.46 -6.65 -22.74
CA LEU A 170 8.85 -7.84 -22.14
C LEU A 170 9.30 -8.06 -20.69
N LEU A 171 10.54 -7.70 -20.32
CA LEU A 171 10.99 -7.77 -18.93
C LEU A 171 10.28 -6.77 -18.01
N GLY A 172 10.01 -5.57 -18.51
CA GLY A 172 9.33 -4.53 -17.72
C GLY A 172 7.85 -4.80 -17.50
N ALA A 173 7.24 -5.73 -18.25
CA ALA A 173 5.81 -5.97 -18.28
C ALA A 173 5.36 -7.25 -17.54
N VAL A 174 6.28 -8.09 -17.08
CA VAL A 174 5.95 -9.45 -16.60
C VAL A 174 6.48 -9.72 -15.20
N ASP A 175 5.67 -10.43 -14.42
CA ASP A 175 5.96 -10.83 -13.04
C ASP A 175 7.27 -11.64 -12.93
N VAL A 176 8.11 -11.21 -12.00
CA VAL A 176 9.56 -11.35 -12.00
C VAL A 176 10.00 -12.75 -11.60
N GLU A 177 9.17 -13.47 -10.84
CA GLU A 177 9.46 -14.84 -10.39
C GLU A 177 9.61 -15.83 -11.56
N LYS A 178 9.06 -15.52 -12.76
CA LYS A 178 8.95 -16.49 -13.85
C LYS A 178 10.00 -16.37 -14.96
N TYR A 179 10.65 -15.22 -15.14
CA TYR A 179 11.44 -14.93 -16.37
C TYR A 179 12.89 -14.47 -16.18
N GLY A 180 13.42 -14.34 -14.95
CA GLY A 180 14.84 -14.03 -14.74
C GLY A 180 15.80 -15.00 -15.45
N VAL A 181 15.40 -16.27 -15.58
CA VAL A 181 16.14 -17.33 -16.29
C VAL A 181 16.16 -17.12 -17.82
N TYR A 182 15.15 -16.46 -18.39
CA TYR A 182 15.03 -16.30 -19.84
C TYR A 182 16.06 -15.31 -20.42
N LEU A 183 16.42 -14.25 -19.67
CA LEU A 183 17.41 -13.29 -20.16
C LEU A 183 18.82 -13.85 -20.24
N GLU A 184 19.22 -14.63 -19.23
CA GLU A 184 20.53 -15.28 -19.24
C GLU A 184 20.68 -16.23 -20.44
N LEU A 185 19.60 -16.88 -20.84
CA LEU A 185 19.56 -17.74 -22.02
C LEU A 185 19.65 -16.92 -23.32
N ARG A 186 18.86 -15.85 -23.46
CA ARG A 186 18.88 -14.96 -24.64
C ARG A 186 20.21 -14.23 -24.83
N CYS A 187 20.84 -13.75 -23.76
CA CYS A 187 22.16 -13.11 -23.86
C CYS A 187 23.25 -14.10 -24.33
N LYS A 188 23.17 -15.37 -23.92
CA LYS A 188 24.04 -16.44 -24.43
C LYS A 188 23.80 -16.74 -25.90
N GLU A 189 22.55 -16.73 -26.35
CA GLU A 189 22.19 -16.96 -27.77
C GLU A 189 22.70 -15.84 -28.69
N ILE A 190 22.73 -14.59 -28.23
CA ILE A 190 23.12 -13.42 -29.04
C ILE A 190 24.66 -13.21 -29.05
N GLY A 191 25.41 -14.00 -28.28
CA GLY A 191 26.88 -13.97 -28.29
C GLY A 191 27.49 -12.74 -27.61
N ILE A 192 26.72 -11.99 -26.83
CA ILE A 192 27.23 -10.88 -26.04
C ILE A 192 28.07 -11.45 -24.90
N LYS A 193 29.37 -11.15 -24.88
CA LYS A 193 30.25 -11.65 -23.81
C LYS A 193 29.96 -10.88 -22.53
N ARG A 194 29.96 -11.59 -21.39
CA ARG A 194 29.71 -11.01 -20.05
C ARG A 194 30.65 -9.83 -19.71
N GLU A 195 31.83 -9.85 -20.29
CA GLU A 195 32.91 -8.86 -20.16
C GLU A 195 32.58 -7.54 -20.88
N GLU A 196 31.78 -7.59 -21.94
CA GLU A 196 31.41 -6.42 -22.76
C GLU A 196 30.27 -5.59 -22.10
N VAL A 197 29.59 -6.16 -21.10
CA VAL A 197 28.44 -5.55 -20.40
C VAL A 197 28.82 -4.98 -19.02
N GLY A 198 30.11 -5.01 -18.65
CA GLY A 198 30.58 -4.40 -17.39
C GLY A 198 30.17 -5.15 -16.12
N ILE A 199 29.74 -6.41 -16.21
CA ILE A 199 29.42 -7.25 -15.05
C ILE A 199 30.73 -7.83 -14.51
N MET A 200 31.47 -7.03 -13.75
CA MET A 200 32.68 -7.48 -13.04
C MET A 200 32.30 -8.43 -11.91
N ARG A 201 32.99 -9.58 -11.81
CA ARG A 201 32.99 -10.39 -10.59
C ARG A 201 33.67 -9.59 -9.47
N GLU A 202 33.05 -9.52 -8.30
CA GLU A 202 33.78 -9.28 -7.06
C GLU A 202 34.77 -10.44 -6.86
N GLY A 203 36.04 -10.22 -7.27
CA GLY A 203 37.08 -11.24 -7.09
C GLY A 203 38.10 -11.32 -8.23
N VAL A 204 38.65 -10.19 -8.67
CA VAL A 204 39.96 -10.19 -9.36
C VAL A 204 40.82 -9.10 -8.73
N GLY A 205 41.77 -9.52 -7.90
CA GLY A 205 42.78 -8.65 -7.33
C GLY A 205 43.70 -8.15 -8.43
N ILE A 206 43.60 -6.87 -8.77
CA ILE A 206 44.60 -6.17 -9.57
C ILE A 206 45.82 -5.95 -8.66
N LYS A 207 46.95 -6.59 -8.99
CA LYS A 207 48.21 -6.35 -8.29
C LYS A 207 48.69 -4.94 -8.61
N ARG A 208 49.22 -4.27 -7.59
CA ARG A 208 49.52 -2.84 -7.53
C ARG A 208 50.74 -2.40 -8.36
N GLU A 209 51.22 -3.25 -9.27
CA GLU A 209 52.53 -3.07 -9.92
C GLU A 209 52.43 -2.63 -11.40
N ASP A 210 51.24 -2.59 -12.01
CA ASP A 210 51.08 -2.35 -13.47
C ASP A 210 50.44 -1.00 -13.87
N VAL A 211 50.48 0.04 -13.02
CA VAL A 211 49.99 1.38 -13.42
C VAL A 211 50.98 2.47 -13.04
N GLU A 212 52.05 2.61 -13.83
CA GLU A 212 52.74 3.89 -14.00
C GLU A 212 52.12 4.60 -15.21
N LEU A 213 51.23 5.56 -14.96
CA LEU A 213 50.78 6.52 -15.96
C LEU A 213 51.47 7.87 -15.69
N ASP A 214 52.30 8.26 -16.66
CA ASP A 214 53.09 9.48 -16.70
C ASP A 214 52.20 10.74 -16.70
N GLU A 215 52.30 11.55 -15.64
CA GLU A 215 51.51 12.76 -15.40
C GLU A 215 51.80 13.93 -16.37
N ARG A 216 52.70 13.77 -17.34
CA ARG A 216 53.15 14.86 -18.22
C ARG A 216 52.30 15.11 -19.46
N GLN A 217 51.24 14.33 -19.73
CA GLN A 217 50.45 14.47 -20.97
C GLN A 217 49.06 15.13 -20.85
N LEU A 218 48.62 15.55 -19.67
CA LEU A 218 47.30 16.21 -19.54
C LEU A 218 47.42 17.73 -19.36
N GLY A 219 47.60 18.41 -20.48
CA GLY A 219 47.32 19.84 -20.62
C GLY A 219 45.81 20.11 -20.54
N VAL A 220 45.26 20.21 -19.32
CA VAL A 220 43.90 20.68 -19.09
C VAL A 220 43.92 21.75 -18.00
N LYS A 221 44.21 22.99 -18.40
CA LYS A 221 43.84 24.16 -17.62
C LYS A 221 42.73 24.90 -18.36
N GLU A 222 41.74 25.36 -17.59
CA GLU A 222 40.85 26.47 -17.94
C GLU A 222 39.58 26.16 -18.76
N LYS A 223 38.78 25.16 -18.34
CA LYS A 223 37.34 25.07 -18.69
C LYS A 223 36.39 24.84 -17.50
N ARG A 224 36.91 24.81 -16.26
CA ARG A 224 36.12 24.43 -15.08
C ARG A 224 35.19 25.53 -14.54
N PHE A 225 35.36 26.79 -14.94
CA PHE A 225 34.57 27.90 -14.41
C PHE A 225 33.27 28.18 -15.19
N GLN A 226 33.13 27.71 -16.43
CA GLN A 226 31.90 27.93 -17.22
C GLN A 226 30.85 26.82 -17.06
N LEU A 227 31.23 25.62 -16.60
CA LEU A 227 30.26 24.54 -16.38
C LEU A 227 29.40 24.79 -15.13
N VAL A 228 29.98 25.34 -14.06
CA VAL A 228 29.27 25.54 -12.78
C VAL A 228 28.11 26.53 -12.92
N GLN A 229 28.26 27.60 -13.72
CA GLN A 229 27.17 28.57 -13.93
C GLN A 229 26.02 28.01 -14.77
N ARG A 230 26.27 27.05 -15.68
CA ARG A 230 25.21 26.42 -16.47
C ARG A 230 24.41 25.39 -15.68
N GLU A 231 25.01 24.74 -14.71
CA GLU A 231 24.32 23.76 -13.84
C GLU A 231 23.32 24.45 -12.91
N ASP A 232 23.65 25.63 -12.39
CA ASP A 232 22.75 26.42 -11.54
C ASP A 232 21.51 26.94 -12.32
N GLU A 233 21.70 27.41 -13.55
CA GLU A 233 20.59 27.86 -14.40
C GLU A 233 19.66 26.70 -14.83
N HIS A 234 20.23 25.51 -15.04
CA HIS A 234 19.45 24.34 -15.39
C HIS A 234 18.67 23.78 -14.18
N GLY A 235 19.27 23.82 -12.98
CA GLY A 235 18.60 23.47 -11.73
C GLY A 235 17.37 24.35 -11.45
N VAL A 236 17.53 25.68 -11.56
CA VAL A 236 16.43 26.63 -11.33
C VAL A 236 15.30 26.47 -12.36
N ARG A 237 15.62 26.14 -13.61
CA ARG A 237 14.62 25.89 -14.66
C ARG A 237 13.81 24.62 -14.40
N MET A 238 14.48 23.55 -13.97
CA MET A 238 13.84 22.26 -13.65
C MET A 238 12.92 22.36 -12.44
N GLU A 239 13.28 23.19 -11.45
CA GLU A 239 12.47 23.40 -10.25
C GLU A 239 11.20 24.21 -10.55
N LYS A 240 11.29 25.23 -11.41
CA LYS A 240 10.12 25.97 -11.89
C LYS A 240 9.15 25.09 -12.67
N GLU A 241 9.67 24.21 -13.53
CA GLU A 241 8.85 23.28 -14.32
C GLU A 241 8.15 22.22 -13.44
N ARG A 242 8.82 21.76 -12.36
CA ARG A 242 8.21 20.90 -11.35
C ARG A 242 7.03 21.56 -10.63
N VAL A 243 7.18 22.84 -10.25
CA VAL A 243 6.09 23.60 -9.60
C VAL A 243 4.89 23.77 -10.54
N ASP A 244 5.14 24.07 -11.82
CA ASP A 244 4.09 24.23 -12.83
C ASP A 244 3.34 22.92 -13.15
N ILE A 245 4.02 21.78 -13.11
CA ILE A 245 3.39 20.45 -13.27
C ILE A 245 2.52 20.12 -12.05
N THR A 246 2.99 20.45 -10.85
CA THR A 246 2.26 20.19 -9.60
C THR A 246 0.98 21.02 -9.53
N ASP A 247 1.03 22.30 -9.90
CA ASP A 247 -0.16 23.17 -9.97
C ASP A 247 -1.16 22.72 -11.06
N ARG A 248 -0.68 22.27 -12.23
CA ARG A 248 -1.53 21.68 -13.28
C ARG A 248 -2.25 20.42 -12.80
N ASN A 249 -1.54 19.53 -12.09
CA ASN A 249 -2.13 18.30 -11.55
C ASN A 249 -3.15 18.59 -10.44
N ALA A 250 -2.89 19.59 -9.59
CA ALA A 250 -3.83 20.04 -8.58
C ALA A 250 -5.11 20.63 -9.20
N LYS A 251 -4.98 21.45 -10.25
CA LYS A 251 -6.13 21.99 -11.02
C LYS A 251 -6.93 20.89 -11.71
N ARG A 252 -6.27 19.88 -12.29
CA ARG A 252 -6.92 18.74 -12.94
C ARG A 252 -7.71 17.89 -11.94
N ARG A 253 -7.13 17.56 -10.78
CA ARG A 253 -7.84 16.85 -9.69
C ARG A 253 -9.08 17.61 -9.18
N ARG A 254 -9.01 18.95 -9.11
CA ARG A 254 -10.17 19.79 -8.75
C ARG A 254 -11.26 19.79 -9.82
N TYR A 255 -10.88 19.68 -11.09
CA TYR A 255 -11.83 19.56 -12.19
C TYR A 255 -12.52 18.19 -12.17
N ASP A 256 -11.74 17.11 -12.06
CA ASP A 256 -12.24 15.74 -12.07
C ASP A 256 -13.20 15.47 -10.90
N ALA A 257 -12.85 15.93 -9.69
CA ALA A 257 -13.72 15.81 -8.51
C ALA A 257 -15.07 16.56 -8.66
N ARG A 258 -15.08 17.72 -9.35
CA ARG A 258 -16.32 18.46 -9.64
C ARG A 258 -17.21 17.71 -10.63
N THR A 259 -16.62 17.04 -11.61
CA THR A 259 -17.37 16.22 -12.57
C THR A 259 -17.97 14.97 -11.90
N ASP A 260 -17.23 14.28 -11.04
CA ASP A 260 -17.72 13.06 -10.38
C ASP A 260 -18.83 13.34 -9.36
N GLU A 261 -18.73 14.43 -8.59
CA GLU A 261 -19.80 14.89 -7.70
C GLU A 261 -21.04 15.32 -8.50
N GLY A 262 -20.85 16.04 -9.62
CA GLY A 262 -21.94 16.46 -10.51
C GLY A 262 -22.66 15.28 -11.18
N ILE A 263 -21.92 14.25 -11.59
CA ILE A 263 -22.47 13.02 -12.19
C ILE A 263 -23.29 12.24 -11.17
N THR A 264 -22.81 12.14 -9.93
CA THR A 264 -23.48 11.40 -8.85
C THR A 264 -24.82 12.06 -8.46
N ILE A 265 -24.83 13.39 -8.30
CA ILE A 265 -26.04 14.14 -7.95
C ILE A 265 -27.06 14.09 -9.10
N THR A 266 -26.61 14.22 -10.36
CA THR A 266 -27.50 14.11 -11.53
C THR A 266 -28.12 12.72 -11.65
N ALA A 267 -27.36 11.65 -11.35
CA ALA A 267 -27.86 10.28 -11.37
C ALA A 267 -28.87 10.00 -10.25
N ILE A 268 -28.68 10.58 -9.06
CA ILE A 268 -29.63 10.48 -7.95
C ILE A 268 -30.93 11.20 -8.30
N LEU A 269 -30.86 12.40 -8.87
CA LEU A 269 -32.03 13.19 -9.26
C LEU A 269 -32.80 12.56 -10.43
N ALA A 270 -32.10 11.94 -11.39
CA ALA A 270 -32.71 11.16 -12.46
C ALA A 270 -33.45 9.92 -11.94
N LYS A 271 -32.91 9.24 -10.91
CA LYS A 271 -33.60 8.11 -10.24
C LYS A 271 -34.86 8.53 -9.47
N MET A 272 -34.97 9.80 -9.08
CA MET A 272 -36.15 10.35 -8.41
C MET A 272 -37.22 10.87 -9.37
N GLY A 273 -37.00 10.75 -10.69
CA GLY A 273 -38.00 11.11 -11.72
C GLY A 273 -38.14 12.60 -11.98
N GLU A 274 -37.21 13.43 -11.48
CA GLU A 274 -37.28 14.88 -11.65
C GLU A 274 -36.69 15.34 -12.99
N SER A 275 -37.20 16.49 -13.48
CA SER A 275 -36.70 17.06 -14.72
C SER A 275 -35.25 17.51 -14.55
N ALA A 276 -34.42 17.33 -15.58
CA ALA A 276 -33.01 17.77 -15.56
C ALA A 276 -32.84 19.28 -15.29
N ARG A 277 -33.90 20.07 -15.44
CA ARG A 277 -33.92 21.50 -15.15
C ARG A 277 -34.00 21.77 -13.65
N ASP A 278 -34.83 21.04 -12.93
CA ASP A 278 -35.02 21.18 -11.47
C ASP A 278 -33.80 20.67 -10.72
N ALA A 279 -33.20 19.58 -11.21
CA ALA A 279 -31.93 19.06 -10.70
C ALA A 279 -30.79 20.10 -10.77
N ARG A 280 -30.69 20.83 -11.88
CA ARG A 280 -29.67 21.90 -12.06
C ARG A 280 -29.95 23.14 -11.20
N ALA A 281 -31.21 23.43 -10.88
CA ALA A 281 -31.55 24.51 -9.98
C ALA A 281 -31.18 24.15 -8.53
N PHE A 282 -31.46 22.92 -8.11
CA PHE A 282 -31.07 22.38 -6.80
C PHE A 282 -29.54 22.37 -6.61
N ILE A 283 -28.78 21.88 -7.62
CA ILE A 283 -27.31 21.88 -7.57
C ILE A 283 -26.77 23.30 -7.36
N ARG A 284 -27.25 24.29 -8.12
CA ARG A 284 -26.80 25.69 -7.96
C ARG A 284 -27.12 26.26 -6.57
N GLN A 285 -28.26 25.90 -6.00
CA GLN A 285 -28.65 26.37 -4.68
C GLN A 285 -27.83 25.70 -3.57
N ALA A 286 -27.51 24.41 -3.72
CA ALA A 286 -26.60 23.69 -2.82
C ALA A 286 -25.15 24.19 -2.93
N GLU A 287 -24.68 24.52 -4.13
CA GLU A 287 -23.38 25.14 -4.36
C GLU A 287 -23.27 26.52 -3.71
N ASP A 288 -24.28 27.38 -3.83
CA ASP A 288 -24.31 28.70 -3.16
C ASP A 288 -24.26 28.55 -1.62
N VAL A 289 -24.99 27.58 -1.05
CA VAL A 289 -24.92 27.26 0.38
C VAL A 289 -23.54 26.73 0.79
N GLY A 290 -22.94 25.85 -0.01
CA GLY A 290 -21.60 25.31 0.24
C GLY A 290 -20.48 26.35 0.08
N VAL A 291 -20.63 27.34 -0.79
CA VAL A 291 -19.72 28.49 -0.92
C VAL A 291 -19.86 29.41 0.29
N ARG A 292 -21.09 29.71 0.73
CA ARG A 292 -21.32 30.53 1.93
C ARG A 292 -20.80 29.87 3.20
N LEU A 293 -20.95 28.56 3.36
CA LEU A 293 -20.41 27.81 4.50
C LEU A 293 -18.88 27.80 4.53
N ARG A 294 -18.22 27.69 3.38
CA ARG A 294 -16.76 27.77 3.27
C ARG A 294 -16.23 29.17 3.57
N ALA A 295 -16.85 30.19 2.99
CA ALA A 295 -16.50 31.59 3.30
C ALA A 295 -16.68 31.91 4.79
N TYR A 296 -17.67 31.30 5.45
CA TYR A 296 -17.90 31.48 6.89
C TYR A 296 -16.93 30.67 7.77
N GLN A 297 -16.47 29.50 7.31
CA GLN A 297 -15.40 28.73 7.98
C GLN A 297 -14.06 29.44 7.90
N GLU A 298 -13.70 29.94 6.71
CA GLU A 298 -12.49 30.75 6.52
C GLU A 298 -12.54 32.03 7.37
N PHE A 299 -13.71 32.66 7.52
CA PHE A 299 -13.91 33.82 8.39
C PHE A 299 -13.91 33.47 9.89
N SER A 300 -14.26 32.23 10.25
CA SER A 300 -14.33 31.75 11.64
C SER A 300 -12.96 31.30 12.18
N ASP A 301 -12.06 30.84 11.32
CA ASP A 301 -10.72 30.43 11.74
C ASP A 301 -9.83 31.64 12.10
N ASP A 302 -10.16 32.83 11.59
CA ASP A 302 -9.41 34.06 11.82
C ASP A 302 -9.85 34.86 13.07
N LEU A 303 -10.99 34.52 13.71
CA LEU A 303 -11.50 35.28 14.86
C LEU A 303 -12.05 34.39 15.99
N ILE A 304 -11.33 34.45 17.12
CA ILE A 304 -11.68 34.05 18.51
C ILE A 304 -11.24 32.64 18.93
N PRO A 305 -10.19 32.51 19.76
CA PRO A 305 -9.88 31.28 20.48
C PRO A 305 -10.93 31.07 21.58
N GLY A 306 -11.72 29.98 21.50
CA GLY A 306 -12.49 29.51 22.66
C GLY A 306 -13.88 28.91 22.45
N THR A 307 -14.40 28.72 21.23
CA THR A 307 -15.78 28.19 21.09
C THR A 307 -15.90 26.92 20.25
N ARG A 308 -16.41 25.88 20.94
CA ARG A 308 -17.02 24.60 20.50
C ARG A 308 -16.24 23.72 19.52
N SER A 309 -16.12 22.45 19.89
CA SER A 309 -15.32 21.48 19.14
C SER A 309 -15.86 21.26 17.71
N PRO A 310 -14.98 20.98 16.73
CA PRO A 310 -15.36 20.72 15.34
C PRO A 310 -16.47 19.66 15.16
N ARG A 311 -16.63 18.77 16.15
CA ARG A 311 -17.66 17.72 16.18
C ARG A 311 -19.08 18.28 16.37
N GLN A 312 -19.23 19.31 17.19
CA GLN A 312 -20.53 19.96 17.43
C GLN A 312 -20.99 20.77 16.21
N TYR A 313 -20.04 21.39 15.49
CA TYR A 313 -20.35 22.09 14.23
C TYR A 313 -20.73 21.14 13.10
N ARG A 314 -20.05 20.00 12.95
CA ARG A 314 -20.44 18.99 11.94
C ARG A 314 -21.85 18.42 12.19
N GLN A 315 -22.22 18.23 13.45
CA GLN A 315 -23.59 17.81 13.81
C GLN A 315 -24.62 18.90 13.48
N GLY A 316 -24.30 20.18 13.71
CA GLY A 316 -25.15 21.31 13.35
C GLY A 316 -25.34 21.45 11.83
N ALA A 317 -24.26 21.31 11.06
CA ALA A 317 -24.31 21.37 9.59
C ALA A 317 -25.10 20.21 8.98
N ALA A 318 -24.91 18.99 9.48
CA ALA A 318 -25.69 17.83 9.07
C ALA A 318 -27.19 18.00 9.39
N GLY A 319 -27.51 18.57 10.56
CA GLY A 319 -28.89 18.91 10.94
C GLY A 319 -29.52 19.98 10.06
N ALA A 320 -28.77 21.02 9.69
CA ALA A 320 -29.25 22.08 8.80
C ALA A 320 -29.50 21.57 7.37
N ILE A 321 -28.63 20.70 6.85
CA ILE A 321 -28.80 20.07 5.53
C ILE A 321 -30.02 19.13 5.55
N ALA A 322 -30.17 18.31 6.60
CA ALA A 322 -31.34 17.44 6.76
C ALA A 322 -32.65 18.23 6.85
N ALA A 323 -32.65 19.36 7.57
CA ALA A 323 -33.82 20.24 7.68
C ALA A 323 -34.17 20.92 6.34
N ALA A 324 -33.16 21.33 5.55
CA ALA A 324 -33.38 21.90 4.23
C ALA A 324 -33.96 20.88 3.24
N ILE A 325 -33.45 19.63 3.28
CA ILE A 325 -34.00 18.51 2.50
C ILE A 325 -35.44 18.22 2.91
N ALA A 326 -35.73 18.12 4.20
CA ALA A 326 -37.08 17.88 4.70
C ALA A 326 -38.07 18.98 4.27
N LYS A 327 -37.65 20.26 4.33
CA LYS A 327 -38.47 21.40 3.89
C LYS A 327 -38.73 21.37 2.39
N TRP A 328 -37.76 20.96 1.58
CA TRP A 328 -37.92 20.82 0.13
C TRP A 328 -38.86 19.66 -0.21
N VAL A 329 -38.71 18.50 0.44
CA VAL A 329 -39.61 17.35 0.27
C VAL A 329 -41.05 17.72 0.61
N ALA A 330 -41.27 18.47 1.69
CA ALA A 330 -42.60 18.96 2.09
C ALA A 330 -43.19 19.98 1.11
N ALA A 331 -42.35 20.76 0.41
CA ALA A 331 -42.81 21.74 -0.58
C ALA A 331 -43.16 21.10 -1.93
N VAL A 332 -42.49 20.00 -2.30
CA VAL A 332 -42.67 19.31 -3.58
C VAL A 332 -43.79 18.27 -3.53
N ARG A 333 -44.19 17.80 -2.34
CA ARG A 333 -45.30 16.86 -2.15
C ARG A 333 -46.32 17.35 -1.12
N PRO A 334 -47.41 18.01 -1.51
CA PRO A 334 -48.57 18.13 -0.65
C PRO A 334 -49.29 16.77 -0.63
N GLU A 335 -49.29 16.13 0.55
CA GLU A 335 -49.77 14.79 0.94
C GLU A 335 -51.15 14.33 0.36
N PRO A 336 -51.49 13.02 0.48
CA PRO A 336 -52.19 12.59 1.70
C PRO A 336 -51.49 11.45 2.47
N GLU A 337 -51.57 11.58 3.80
CA GLU A 337 -50.75 11.08 4.91
C GLU A 337 -50.61 9.54 5.11
N ASP A 338 -50.90 8.70 4.13
CA ASP A 338 -50.99 7.25 4.35
C ASP A 338 -49.72 6.45 3.95
N GLY A 339 -48.76 7.07 3.26
CA GLY A 339 -47.61 6.35 2.69
C GLY A 339 -46.46 6.04 3.67
N ILE A 340 -46.22 6.90 4.66
CA ILE A 340 -44.97 6.86 5.46
C ILE A 340 -45.10 5.95 6.71
N LYS A 341 -46.31 5.71 7.22
CA LYS A 341 -46.53 4.83 8.39
C LYS A 341 -46.15 3.36 8.14
N LYS A 342 -46.02 2.93 6.88
CA LYS A 342 -45.65 1.55 6.53
C LYS A 342 -44.17 1.22 6.76
N TYR A 343 -43.30 2.23 6.87
CA TYR A 343 -41.84 2.02 6.98
C TYR A 343 -41.29 2.14 8.40
N PHE A 344 -42.12 2.46 9.40
CA PHE A 344 -41.71 2.67 10.80
C PHE A 344 -42.53 1.85 11.81
N GLN A 345 -43.06 0.68 11.44
CA GLN A 345 -43.62 -0.23 12.44
C GLN A 345 -42.50 -1.05 13.12
N PRO A 346 -42.47 -1.12 14.46
CA PRO A 346 -41.50 -1.96 15.15
C PRO A 346 -41.73 -3.44 14.82
N ALA A 347 -40.63 -4.20 14.71
CA ALA A 347 -40.67 -5.63 14.40
C ALA A 347 -41.60 -6.38 15.36
N PRO A 348 -42.41 -7.35 14.87
CA PRO A 348 -43.28 -8.13 15.74
C PRO A 348 -42.44 -8.93 16.74
N ALA A 349 -42.90 -8.95 18.00
CA ALA A 349 -42.27 -9.71 19.07
C ALA A 349 -42.17 -11.20 18.68
N PRO A 350 -41.06 -11.88 19.03
CA PRO A 350 -40.88 -13.29 18.71
C PRO A 350 -41.99 -14.13 19.36
N ALA A 351 -42.52 -15.09 18.59
CA ALA A 351 -43.54 -16.01 19.06
C ALA A 351 -43.02 -16.81 20.27
N PRO A 352 -43.86 -17.06 21.29
CA PRO A 352 -43.47 -17.83 22.45
C PRO A 352 -43.08 -19.26 22.05
N VAL A 353 -41.91 -19.69 22.53
CA VAL A 353 -41.41 -21.06 22.38
C VAL A 353 -42.39 -22.01 23.08
N PRO A 354 -42.90 -23.07 22.41
CA PRO A 354 -43.73 -24.06 23.07
C PRO A 354 -42.91 -24.78 24.15
N ALA A 355 -43.48 -24.85 25.35
CA ALA A 355 -42.91 -25.56 26.48
C ALA A 355 -42.55 -27.00 26.08
N ALA A 356 -41.29 -27.38 26.29
CA ALA A 356 -40.84 -28.76 26.19
C ALA A 356 -41.64 -29.60 27.20
N GLY A 357 -42.58 -30.39 26.68
CA GLY A 357 -43.28 -31.41 27.43
C GLY A 357 -42.28 -32.49 27.85
N GLY A 358 -42.32 -32.84 29.14
CA GLY A 358 -41.63 -34.00 29.67
C GLY A 358 -42.21 -35.30 29.11
N GLY A 359 -41.34 -36.29 29.00
CA GLY A 359 -41.68 -37.66 28.62
C GLY A 359 -40.41 -38.43 28.33
N ASP A 360 -40.04 -39.29 29.27
CA ASP A 360 -39.31 -40.57 29.11
C ASP A 360 -38.26 -40.77 30.23
N GLU A 361 -38.76 -40.89 31.46
CA GLU A 361 -38.22 -41.86 32.41
C GLU A 361 -39.01 -43.15 32.20
N ASP A 362 -38.39 -44.15 31.56
CA ASP A 362 -38.61 -45.59 31.77
C ASP A 362 -38.01 -46.38 30.60
N LEU A 363 -36.70 -46.67 30.68
CA LEU A 363 -36.07 -47.75 29.91
C LEU A 363 -34.68 -48.05 30.47
N TYR A 364 -34.61 -48.55 31.71
CA TYR A 364 -33.53 -49.41 32.21
C TYR A 364 -34.03 -50.21 33.43
N ALA A 365 -34.59 -51.39 33.17
CA ALA A 365 -34.68 -52.51 34.10
C ALA A 365 -34.96 -53.80 33.31
#